data_AF-A0A5J6WS86-F1
#
_entry.id   AF-A0A5J6WS86-F1
#
_cell.length_a   1.000
_cell.length_b   1.000
_cell.length_c   1.000
_cell.angle_alpha   90.00
_cell.angle_beta   90.00
_cell.angle_gamma   90.00
#
_symmetry.space_group_name_H-M   'P 1'
#
loop_
_entity.id
_entity.type
_entity.pdbx_description
1 polymer ?
#
loop_
_entity_poly.entity_id
_entity_poly.type
_entity_poly.pdbx_seq_one_letter_code
_entity_poly.pdbx_strand_id
1 'polypeptide(L)'
;MSKFVKSLLLTTLAGTAAFASAEPVMVPSAPAIAAKAYVLMDYYTGQLLVQENAEERLPPASLTKMMTSYIVGYELAKGNIKRDDMVTISQNAWSKNYSDSSKMFIEVGKQVSVDDLNKGIIIQSGNDACVAMAEHIAGSTDSFASLMNTWAAKLGMKNSHFMNPHGLHDQEHYSTAHDMAILGQALIRDLPEEYKIYSQKSFVFNGITQHNRNRLLWDSSLNVDGIKTGHVSEIGYNLVASASNKEGMRLISVVMGTDSERIRAEESKKLLTYGFRFFQTLTPYKAGSELVTQKIWMGDKSTVKLGVDQDVAVTITRGQADKLKADFQLENELKAPLAKGQQVGTVFLKIGDKEVTQVPLVALEEVQEGNMLSRIWDYLMMLVQSFFK
;
A
#
# COMPACT_ATOMS: atom_id res chain seq x y z
N MET A 1 3.15 68.60 -62.18
CA MET A 1 4.30 68.13 -61.36
C MET A 1 3.82 67.86 -59.94
N SER A 2 3.97 66.61 -59.45
CA SER A 2 4.26 66.23 -58.04
C SER A 2 3.29 66.71 -56.93
N LYS A 3 2.74 65.91 -56.01
CA LYS A 3 3.08 64.58 -55.46
C LYS A 3 1.85 64.05 -54.70
N PHE A 4 1.51 62.78 -54.91
CA PHE A 4 0.61 62.00 -54.06
C PHE A 4 1.40 61.46 -52.86
N VAL A 5 0.95 61.73 -51.63
CA VAL A 5 1.45 61.06 -50.42
C VAL A 5 0.39 60.02 -50.03
N LYS A 6 0.69 58.74 -50.27
CA LYS A 6 -0.07 57.61 -49.71
C LYS A 6 0.47 57.33 -48.31
N SER A 7 -0.34 57.56 -47.29
CA SER A 7 -0.08 57.11 -45.92
C SER A 7 -0.35 55.60 -45.86
N LEU A 8 0.69 54.83 -45.55
CA LEU A 8 0.64 53.39 -45.33
C LEU A 8 0.38 53.15 -43.83
N LEU A 9 -0.86 52.83 -43.45
CA LEU A 9 -1.16 52.39 -42.08
C LEU A 9 -0.63 50.96 -41.91
N LEU A 10 0.43 50.81 -41.12
CA LEU A 10 0.94 49.54 -40.66
C LEU A 10 0.12 49.11 -39.43
N THR A 11 -0.89 48.24 -39.62
CA THR A 11 -1.61 47.60 -38.53
C THR A 11 -0.73 46.51 -37.92
N THR A 12 -0.06 46.84 -36.81
CA THR A 12 0.61 45.87 -35.95
C THR A 12 -0.46 45.08 -35.18
N LEU A 13 -0.72 43.85 -35.61
CA LEU A 13 -1.48 42.88 -34.83
C LEU A 13 -0.60 42.44 -33.65
N ALA A 14 -0.76 43.10 -32.51
CA ALA A 14 -0.20 42.64 -31.25
C ALA A 14 -0.97 41.38 -30.82
N GLY A 15 -0.45 40.20 -31.17
CA GLY A 15 -0.94 38.93 -30.67
C GLY A 15 -0.70 38.87 -29.17
N THR A 16 -1.74 39.10 -28.38
CA THR A 16 -1.74 38.79 -26.95
C THR A 16 -1.71 37.28 -26.80
N ALA A 17 -0.51 36.72 -26.60
CA ALA A 17 -0.37 35.38 -26.09
C ALA A 17 -1.01 35.36 -24.69
N ALA A 18 -2.23 34.86 -24.61
CA ALA A 18 -2.88 34.56 -23.35
C ALA A 18 -2.04 33.47 -22.67
N PHE A 19 -1.18 33.87 -21.74
CA PHE A 19 -0.62 32.96 -20.76
C PHE A 19 -1.81 32.42 -19.97
N ALA A 20 -2.24 31.20 -20.30
CA ALA A 20 -3.17 30.46 -19.49
C ALA A 20 -2.49 30.20 -18.14
N SER A 21 -2.72 31.08 -17.17
CA SER A 21 -2.32 30.88 -15.79
C SER A 21 -2.97 29.58 -15.33
N ALA A 22 -2.17 28.52 -15.15
CA ALA A 22 -2.67 27.27 -14.61
C ALA A 22 -3.29 27.56 -13.25
N GLU A 23 -4.62 27.44 -13.13
CA GLU A 23 -5.29 27.68 -11.85
C GLU A 23 -4.66 26.78 -10.78
N PRO A 24 -4.24 27.34 -9.64
CA PRO A 24 -3.68 26.56 -8.56
C PRO A 24 -4.77 25.63 -8.04
N VAL A 25 -4.54 24.33 -8.15
CA VAL A 25 -5.43 23.33 -7.56
C VAL A 25 -5.23 23.40 -6.05
N MET A 26 -6.10 24.16 -5.38
CA MET A 26 -6.10 24.32 -3.93
C MET A 26 -6.62 23.03 -3.29
N VAL A 27 -5.72 22.19 -2.76
CA VAL A 27 -6.11 21.12 -1.84
C VAL A 27 -6.37 21.78 -0.49
N PRO A 28 -7.59 21.68 0.08
CA PRO A 28 -7.83 22.16 1.43
C PRO A 28 -6.89 21.46 2.42
N SER A 29 -6.50 22.15 3.48
CA SER A 29 -5.72 21.55 4.55
C SER A 29 -6.39 20.26 5.04
N ALA A 30 -5.57 19.28 5.42
CA ALA A 30 -6.08 18.05 6.01
C ALA A 30 -6.99 18.37 7.21
N PRO A 31 -8.05 17.57 7.43
CA PRO A 31 -8.93 17.77 8.57
C PRO A 31 -8.16 17.54 9.87
N ALA A 32 -8.48 18.33 10.91
CA ALA A 32 -8.02 18.02 12.25
C ALA A 32 -8.66 16.71 12.74
N ILE A 33 -7.82 15.81 13.24
CA ILE A 33 -8.20 14.48 13.72
C ILE A 33 -8.02 14.41 15.23
N ALA A 34 -9.07 13.97 15.94
CA ALA A 34 -9.05 13.80 17.39
C ALA A 34 -8.41 12.45 17.79
N ALA A 35 -7.08 12.34 17.62
CA ALA A 35 -6.29 11.14 17.91
C ALA A 35 -4.85 11.51 18.29
N LYS A 36 -4.12 10.59 18.94
CA LYS A 36 -2.69 10.77 19.26
C LYS A 36 -1.80 10.69 18.02
N ALA A 37 -2.08 9.71 17.15
CA ALA A 37 -1.35 9.48 15.91
C ALA A 37 -2.29 8.97 14.82
N TYR A 38 -2.05 9.37 13.56
CA TYR A 38 -2.84 8.89 12.43
C TYR A 38 -2.10 8.99 11.10
N VAL A 39 -2.52 8.14 10.16
CA VAL A 39 -2.12 8.21 8.75
C VAL A 39 -3.30 7.93 7.83
N LEU A 40 -3.23 8.48 6.63
CA LEU A 40 -4.02 8.09 5.47
C LEU A 40 -3.08 7.75 4.32
N MET A 41 -3.13 6.51 3.86
CA MET A 41 -2.24 5.96 2.83
C MET A 41 -3.05 5.51 1.62
N ASP A 42 -2.56 5.77 0.41
CA ASP A 42 -3.05 5.08 -0.78
C ASP A 42 -2.48 3.66 -0.87
N TYR A 43 -3.35 2.69 -1.10
CA TYR A 43 -2.97 1.28 -1.11
C TYR A 43 -2.05 0.91 -2.27
N TYR A 44 -2.22 1.49 -3.47
CA TYR A 44 -1.46 1.08 -4.64
C TYR A 44 -0.08 1.73 -4.68
N THR A 45 0.03 2.97 -4.22
CA THR A 45 1.30 3.72 -4.28
C THR A 45 2.08 3.68 -2.97
N GLY A 46 1.43 3.34 -1.85
CA GLY A 46 2.01 3.47 -0.51
C GLY A 46 2.21 4.92 -0.07
N GLN A 47 1.73 5.90 -0.85
CA GLN A 47 1.90 7.31 -0.53
C GLN A 47 1.06 7.70 0.69
N LEU A 48 1.69 8.30 1.69
CA LEU A 48 1.00 8.96 2.80
C LEU A 48 0.42 10.29 2.32
N LEU A 49 -0.91 10.40 2.31
CA LEU A 49 -1.65 11.60 1.92
C LEU A 49 -1.85 12.56 3.09
N VAL A 50 -2.02 12.00 4.28
CA VAL A 50 -2.16 12.74 5.54
C VAL A 50 -1.42 11.95 6.61
N GLN A 51 -0.70 12.64 7.50
CA GLN A 51 -0.07 12.03 8.66
C GLN A 51 0.12 13.02 9.80
N GLU A 52 0.05 12.52 11.02
CA GLU A 52 0.47 13.20 12.25
C GLU A 52 0.98 12.14 13.22
N ASN A 53 2.16 12.39 13.81
CA ASN A 53 2.84 11.46 14.72
C ASN A 53 2.92 10.02 14.17
N ALA A 54 3.06 9.88 12.85
CA ALA A 54 2.94 8.60 12.15
C ALA A 54 3.99 7.56 12.58
N GLU A 55 5.12 8.01 13.10
CA GLU A 55 6.24 7.20 13.59
C GLU A 55 6.29 7.12 15.13
N GLU A 56 5.32 7.70 15.83
CA GLU A 56 5.24 7.61 17.29
C GLU A 56 4.91 6.18 17.71
N ARG A 57 5.74 5.62 18.60
CA ARG A 57 5.57 4.28 19.13
C ARG A 57 4.48 4.29 20.18
N LEU A 58 3.40 3.56 19.90
CA LEU A 58 2.23 3.43 20.75
C LEU A 58 1.89 1.94 20.95
N PRO A 59 1.32 1.55 22.10
CA PRO A 59 0.77 0.21 22.27
C PRO A 59 -0.29 -0.10 21.20
N PRO A 60 -0.08 -1.09 20.30
CA PRO A 60 -1.02 -1.39 19.22
C PRO A 60 -2.33 -2.01 19.71
N ALA A 61 -2.35 -2.52 20.95
CA ALA A 61 -3.45 -3.31 21.49
C ALA A 61 -3.85 -4.43 20.50
N SER A 62 -5.14 -4.67 20.32
CA SER A 62 -5.65 -5.69 19.39
C SER A 62 -5.36 -5.42 17.89
N LEU A 63 -4.75 -4.30 17.50
CA LEU A 63 -4.22 -4.17 16.14
C LEU A 63 -3.11 -5.20 15.87
N THR A 64 -2.40 -5.65 16.92
CA THR A 64 -1.45 -6.77 16.90
C THR A 64 -1.98 -8.00 16.16
N LYS A 65 -3.29 -8.27 16.29
CA LYS A 65 -3.94 -9.43 15.68
C LYS A 65 -3.93 -9.38 14.15
N MET A 66 -3.69 -8.22 13.54
CA MET A 66 -3.43 -8.14 12.10
C MET A 66 -2.16 -8.89 11.72
N MET A 67 -1.09 -8.84 12.53
CA MET A 67 0.14 -9.58 12.27
C MET A 67 -0.09 -11.08 12.50
N THR A 68 -0.84 -11.43 13.54
CA THR A 68 -1.25 -12.82 13.79
C THR A 68 -2.05 -13.40 12.63
N SER A 69 -3.07 -12.68 12.15
CA SER A 69 -3.85 -13.08 10.96
C SER A 69 -3.00 -13.08 9.68
N TYR A 70 -2.06 -12.15 9.51
CA TYR A 70 -1.13 -12.16 8.39
C TYR A 70 -0.32 -13.47 8.35
N ILE A 71 0.22 -13.91 9.50
CA ILE A 71 0.96 -15.17 9.59
C ILE A 71 0.03 -16.36 9.33
N VAL A 72 -1.15 -16.41 9.97
CA VAL A 72 -2.12 -17.51 9.75
C VAL A 72 -2.51 -17.61 8.27
N GLY A 73 -2.84 -16.49 7.64
CA GLY A 73 -3.16 -16.41 6.22
C GLY A 73 -1.99 -16.83 5.32
N TYR A 74 -0.75 -16.47 5.68
CA TYR A 74 0.44 -16.91 4.96
C TYR A 74 0.64 -18.42 5.04
N GLU A 75 0.54 -19.01 6.23
CA GLU A 75 0.68 -20.46 6.42
C GLU A 75 -0.43 -21.24 5.68
N LEU A 76 -1.66 -20.71 5.65
CA LEU A 76 -2.76 -21.24 4.84
C LEU A 76 -2.46 -21.14 3.34
N ALA A 77 -1.97 -20.00 2.87
CA ALA A 77 -1.63 -19.78 1.45
C ALA A 77 -0.46 -20.66 0.97
N LYS A 78 0.47 -21.00 1.88
CA LYS A 78 1.56 -21.95 1.62
C LYS A 78 1.14 -23.41 1.74
N GLY A 79 -0.02 -23.69 2.32
CA GLY A 79 -0.52 -25.05 2.55
C GLY A 79 0.18 -25.78 3.69
N ASN A 80 0.85 -25.05 4.59
CA ASN A 80 1.49 -25.61 5.78
C ASN A 80 0.46 -25.99 6.85
N ILE A 81 -0.68 -25.28 6.87
CA ILE A 81 -1.89 -25.62 7.63
C ILE A 81 -3.10 -25.54 6.69
N LYS A 82 -4.19 -26.21 7.06
CA LYS A 82 -5.47 -26.20 6.34
C LYS A 82 -6.57 -25.64 7.23
N ARG A 83 -7.62 -25.12 6.58
CA ARG A 83 -8.78 -24.53 7.26
C ARG A 83 -9.51 -25.53 8.17
N ASP A 84 -9.54 -26.80 7.78
CA ASP A 84 -10.19 -27.90 8.47
C ASP A 84 -9.28 -28.64 9.46
N ASP A 85 -8.02 -28.23 9.60
CA ASP A 85 -7.13 -28.78 10.62
C ASP A 85 -7.70 -28.47 12.02
N MET A 86 -7.69 -29.48 12.87
CA MET A 86 -8.24 -29.40 14.23
C MET A 86 -7.14 -29.08 15.23
N VAL A 87 -7.25 -27.91 15.86
CA VAL A 87 -6.32 -27.45 16.89
C VAL A 87 -6.81 -27.88 18.26
N THR A 88 -5.99 -28.61 19.00
CA THR A 88 -6.30 -28.99 20.39
C THR A 88 -5.99 -27.82 21.32
N ILE A 89 -7.00 -27.35 22.05
CA ILE A 89 -6.89 -26.15 22.89
C ILE A 89 -6.08 -26.46 24.15
N SER A 90 -4.96 -25.78 24.32
CA SER A 90 -4.09 -25.92 25.50
C SER A 90 -4.68 -25.24 26.74
N GLN A 91 -4.03 -25.47 27.88
CA GLN A 91 -4.36 -24.75 29.12
C GLN A 91 -4.11 -23.25 28.99
N ASN A 92 -3.09 -22.83 28.22
CA ASN A 92 -2.75 -21.42 28.00
C ASN A 92 -3.83 -20.73 27.16
N ALA A 93 -4.30 -21.41 26.10
CA ALA A 93 -5.34 -20.93 25.21
C ALA A 93 -6.75 -20.99 25.81
N TRP A 94 -6.91 -21.39 27.08
CA TRP A 94 -8.24 -21.46 27.68
C TRP A 94 -8.84 -20.07 27.88
N SER A 95 -10.06 -19.85 27.38
CA SER A 95 -10.78 -18.58 27.49
C SER A 95 -10.94 -18.04 28.92
N LYS A 96 -10.85 -18.89 29.96
CA LYS A 96 -10.87 -18.44 31.36
C LYS A 96 -9.66 -17.58 31.75
N ASN A 97 -8.53 -17.70 31.05
CA ASN A 97 -7.34 -16.89 31.31
C ASN A 97 -7.49 -15.43 30.83
N TYR A 98 -8.59 -15.11 30.15
CA TYR A 98 -8.81 -13.85 29.44
C TYR A 98 -10.09 -13.13 29.89
N SER A 99 -10.41 -13.20 31.19
CA SER A 99 -11.67 -12.75 31.81
C SER A 99 -12.13 -11.37 31.34
N ASP A 100 -11.24 -10.37 31.37
CA ASP A 100 -11.54 -8.96 31.11
C ASP A 100 -11.12 -8.49 29.70
N SER A 101 -11.16 -9.41 28.73
CA SER A 101 -10.73 -9.14 27.36
C SER A 101 -11.58 -9.89 26.31
N SER A 102 -11.36 -9.58 25.04
CA SER A 102 -12.09 -10.26 23.95
C SER A 102 -11.63 -11.71 23.81
N LYS A 103 -12.58 -12.65 23.71
CA LYS A 103 -12.32 -14.10 23.73
C LYS A 103 -13.39 -14.89 22.99
N MET A 104 -13.00 -15.90 22.24
CA MET A 104 -13.87 -16.80 21.48
C MET A 104 -14.63 -17.81 22.34
N PHE A 105 -14.33 -17.86 23.64
CA PHE A 105 -14.93 -18.80 24.59
C PHE A 105 -14.57 -20.26 24.29
N ILE A 106 -13.34 -20.49 23.78
CA ILE A 106 -12.81 -21.84 23.58
C ILE A 106 -12.43 -22.49 24.93
N GLU A 107 -12.54 -23.81 25.00
CA GLU A 107 -12.34 -24.59 26.23
C GLU A 107 -11.14 -25.53 26.08
N VAL A 108 -10.34 -25.64 27.14
CA VAL A 108 -9.18 -26.54 27.19
C VAL A 108 -9.56 -27.98 26.86
N GLY A 109 -8.71 -28.67 26.11
CA GLY A 109 -8.89 -30.07 25.70
C GLY A 109 -9.88 -30.28 24.55
N LYS A 110 -10.72 -29.29 24.20
CA LYS A 110 -11.53 -29.36 22.99
C LYS A 110 -10.68 -29.17 21.74
N GLN A 111 -11.24 -29.55 20.60
CA GLN A 111 -10.65 -29.27 19.29
C GLN A 111 -11.48 -28.22 18.56
N VAL A 112 -10.81 -27.23 17.96
CA VAL A 112 -11.44 -26.16 17.18
C VAL A 112 -10.72 -26.07 15.83
N SER A 113 -11.47 -25.88 14.74
CA SER A 113 -10.88 -25.77 13.41
C SER A 113 -10.02 -24.49 13.28
N VAL A 114 -8.98 -24.53 12.45
CA VAL A 114 -8.20 -23.34 12.09
C VAL A 114 -9.10 -22.23 11.54
N ASP A 115 -10.11 -22.57 10.73
CA ASP A 115 -11.05 -21.59 10.16
C ASP A 115 -11.87 -20.86 11.25
N ASP A 116 -12.39 -21.59 12.23
CA ASP A 116 -13.13 -20.99 13.34
C ASP A 116 -12.23 -20.14 14.23
N LEU A 117 -11.04 -20.63 14.57
CA LEU A 117 -10.06 -19.86 15.35
C LEU A 117 -9.69 -18.56 14.64
N ASN A 118 -9.43 -18.63 13.34
CA ASN A 118 -9.04 -17.47 12.56
C ASN A 118 -10.18 -16.44 12.47
N LYS A 119 -11.42 -16.88 12.22
CA LYS A 119 -12.61 -16.02 12.30
C LYS A 119 -12.79 -15.40 13.68
N GLY A 120 -12.52 -16.16 14.75
CA GLY A 120 -12.51 -15.66 16.12
C GLY A 120 -11.48 -14.55 16.37
N ILE A 121 -10.27 -14.69 15.81
CA ILE A 121 -9.21 -13.67 15.87
C ILE A 121 -9.64 -12.41 15.13
N ILE A 122 -10.13 -12.55 13.89
CA ILE A 122 -10.41 -11.43 12.99
C ILE A 122 -11.67 -10.66 13.43
N ILE A 123 -12.79 -11.36 13.56
CA ILE A 123 -14.12 -10.76 13.72
C ILE A 123 -14.35 -10.35 15.18
N GLN A 124 -14.01 -11.24 16.10
CA GLN A 124 -14.31 -11.03 17.52
C GLN A 124 -13.11 -10.51 18.33
N SER A 125 -11.90 -10.59 17.77
CA SER A 125 -10.68 -10.20 18.45
C SER A 125 -10.32 -11.13 19.63
N GLY A 126 -10.59 -12.44 19.51
CA GLY A 126 -10.37 -13.42 20.57
C GLY A 126 -8.89 -13.62 20.93
N ASN A 127 -8.52 -13.38 22.18
CA ASN A 127 -7.16 -13.56 22.70
C ASN A 127 -6.78 -15.03 22.86
N ASP A 128 -7.74 -15.84 23.30
CA ASP A 128 -7.67 -17.29 23.41
C ASP A 128 -7.36 -17.94 22.05
N ALA A 129 -8.08 -17.53 21.00
CA ALA A 129 -7.85 -18.02 19.65
C ALA A 129 -6.45 -17.62 19.10
N CYS A 130 -5.95 -16.42 19.43
CA CYS A 130 -4.59 -16.01 19.10
C CYS A 130 -3.53 -16.95 19.72
N VAL A 131 -3.70 -17.33 20.99
CA VAL A 131 -2.75 -18.24 21.65
C VAL A 131 -2.83 -19.64 21.06
N ALA A 132 -4.05 -20.16 20.82
CA ALA A 132 -4.23 -21.46 20.18
C ALA A 132 -3.53 -21.54 18.81
N MET A 133 -3.71 -20.52 17.95
CA MET A 133 -3.06 -20.48 16.64
C MET A 133 -1.55 -20.27 16.74
N ALA A 134 -1.08 -19.46 17.69
CA ALA A 134 0.34 -19.24 17.91
C ALA A 134 1.07 -20.54 18.32
N GLU A 135 0.49 -21.28 19.27
CA GLU A 135 1.01 -22.57 19.71
C GLU A 135 0.93 -23.62 18.59
N HIS A 136 -0.15 -23.62 17.80
CA HIS A 136 -0.31 -24.55 16.68
C HIS A 136 0.74 -24.34 15.58
N ILE A 137 1.03 -23.08 15.24
CA ILE A 137 1.96 -22.72 14.15
C ILE A 137 3.42 -22.79 14.60
N ALA A 138 3.73 -22.26 15.78
CA ALA A 138 5.12 -22.03 16.21
C ALA A 138 5.51 -22.80 17.47
N GLY A 139 4.62 -23.64 18.01
CA GLY A 139 4.85 -24.44 19.22
C GLY A 139 4.73 -23.67 20.54
N SER A 140 4.97 -22.35 20.54
CA SER A 140 4.79 -21.48 21.71
C SER A 140 4.48 -20.03 21.32
N THR A 141 3.93 -19.25 22.25
CA THR A 141 3.68 -17.81 22.04
C THR A 141 4.96 -17.01 21.82
N ASP A 142 6.06 -17.37 22.48
CA ASP A 142 7.35 -16.66 22.38
C ASP A 142 8.01 -16.91 21.02
N SER A 143 7.92 -18.15 20.52
CA SER A 143 8.38 -18.50 19.17
C SER A 143 7.53 -17.79 18.13
N PHE A 144 6.22 -17.70 18.36
CA PHE A 144 5.33 -16.94 17.48
C PHE A 144 5.62 -15.44 17.51
N ALA A 145 5.90 -14.83 18.66
CA ALA A 145 6.31 -13.43 18.75
C ALA A 145 7.61 -13.16 17.96
N SER A 146 8.58 -14.07 18.05
CA SER A 146 9.80 -14.02 17.22
C SER A 146 9.50 -14.07 15.72
N LEU A 147 8.54 -14.90 15.31
CA LEU A 147 8.05 -14.97 13.93
C LEU A 147 7.35 -13.66 13.51
N MET A 148 6.53 -13.07 14.38
CA MET A 148 5.89 -11.76 14.15
C MET A 148 6.93 -10.66 13.90
N ASN A 149 8.00 -10.62 14.68
CA ASN A 149 9.08 -9.64 14.51
C ASN A 149 9.90 -9.89 13.22
N THR A 150 10.09 -11.15 12.84
CA THR A 150 10.68 -11.51 11.55
C THR A 150 9.84 -10.99 10.38
N TRP A 151 8.52 -11.14 10.46
CA TRP A 151 7.60 -10.58 9.47
C TRP A 151 7.57 -9.06 9.47
N ALA A 152 7.55 -8.43 10.64
CA ALA A 152 7.64 -6.98 10.77
C ALA A 152 8.87 -6.42 10.02
N ALA A 153 10.04 -7.02 10.23
CA ALA A 153 11.27 -6.66 9.52
C ALA A 153 11.15 -6.86 8.00
N LYS A 154 10.62 -8.01 7.55
CA LYS A 154 10.41 -8.30 6.11
C LYS A 154 9.46 -7.32 5.43
N LEU A 155 8.42 -6.88 6.13
CA LEU A 155 7.45 -5.92 5.64
C LEU A 155 7.95 -4.47 5.73
N GLY A 156 9.09 -4.22 6.37
CA GLY A 156 9.66 -2.88 6.55
C GLY A 156 9.02 -2.08 7.69
N MET A 157 8.37 -2.75 8.65
CA MET A 157 7.78 -2.14 9.85
C MET A 157 8.90 -1.79 10.86
N LYS A 158 9.56 -0.66 10.65
CA LYS A 158 10.82 -0.30 11.34
C LYS A 158 10.65 0.10 12.80
N ASN A 159 9.43 0.44 13.21
CA ASN A 159 9.10 0.94 14.53
C ASN A 159 8.05 0.07 15.24
N SER A 160 8.10 -1.24 14.96
CA SER A 160 7.21 -2.24 15.54
C SER A 160 7.97 -3.36 16.23
N HIS A 161 7.48 -3.76 17.40
CA HIS A 161 7.96 -4.91 18.15
C HIS A 161 6.78 -5.60 18.84
N PHE A 162 6.69 -6.92 18.68
CA PHE A 162 5.60 -7.74 19.18
C PHE A 162 6.14 -8.72 20.22
N MET A 163 5.52 -8.71 21.40
CA MET A 163 5.83 -9.59 22.53
C MET A 163 4.85 -10.75 22.68
N ASN A 164 3.67 -10.66 22.05
CA ASN A 164 2.63 -11.68 22.16
C ASN A 164 1.65 -11.65 20.95
N PRO A 165 0.89 -12.72 20.67
CA PRO A 165 0.05 -12.81 19.48
C PRO A 165 -1.27 -12.01 19.56
N HIS A 166 -1.62 -11.46 20.71
CA HIS A 166 -2.93 -10.83 20.92
C HIS A 166 -2.87 -9.31 21.17
N GLY A 167 -1.70 -8.77 21.56
CA GLY A 167 -1.52 -7.37 21.92
C GLY A 167 -2.03 -7.02 23.31
N LEU A 168 -1.86 -7.93 24.28
CA LEU A 168 -1.99 -7.54 25.70
C LEU A 168 -0.75 -6.72 26.07
N HIS A 169 -0.90 -5.87 27.08
CA HIS A 169 0.12 -4.89 27.45
C HIS A 169 1.46 -5.54 27.80
N ASP A 170 2.51 -5.01 27.20
CA ASP A 170 3.91 -5.24 27.54
C ASP A 170 4.68 -3.98 27.12
N GLN A 171 5.68 -3.58 27.90
CA GLN A 171 6.44 -2.33 27.67
C GLN A 171 7.23 -2.35 26.35
N GLU A 172 7.68 -3.54 25.93
CA GLU A 172 8.38 -3.71 24.66
C GLU A 172 7.41 -4.01 23.51
N HIS A 173 6.10 -3.96 23.72
CA HIS A 173 5.09 -4.25 22.68
C HIS A 173 4.51 -2.97 22.09
N TYR A 174 5.08 -2.52 20.98
CA TYR A 174 4.74 -1.25 20.34
C TYR A 174 4.66 -1.35 18.82
N SER A 175 3.99 -0.37 18.21
CA SER A 175 3.93 -0.15 16.77
C SER A 175 3.69 1.33 16.51
N THR A 176 3.65 1.73 15.24
CA THR A 176 3.26 3.08 14.83
C THR A 176 2.02 3.07 13.94
N ALA A 177 1.43 4.24 13.70
CA ALA A 177 0.33 4.38 12.75
C ALA A 177 0.77 4.02 11.32
N HIS A 178 2.00 4.42 10.93
CA HIS A 178 2.56 4.08 9.63
C HIS A 178 2.82 2.58 9.46
N ASP A 179 3.45 1.94 10.44
CA ASP A 179 3.73 0.50 10.37
C ASP A 179 2.43 -0.32 10.32
N MET A 180 1.38 0.11 11.02
CA MET A 180 0.06 -0.52 10.93
C MET A 180 -0.61 -0.33 9.56
N ALA A 181 -0.32 0.78 8.86
CA ALA A 181 -0.77 0.98 7.49
C ALA A 181 -0.02 0.07 6.52
N ILE A 182 1.31 -0.08 6.68
CA ILE A 182 2.14 -1.04 5.94
C ILE A 182 1.59 -2.46 6.11
N LEU A 183 1.32 -2.88 7.35
CA LEU A 183 0.74 -4.19 7.64
C LEU A 183 -0.64 -4.36 7.01
N GLY A 184 -1.50 -3.33 7.07
CA GLY A 184 -2.80 -3.33 6.41
C GLY A 184 -2.69 -3.47 4.89
N GLN A 185 -1.73 -2.79 4.27
CA GLN A 185 -1.46 -2.88 2.83
C GLN A 185 -0.96 -4.27 2.46
N ALA A 186 -0.02 -4.83 3.23
CA ALA A 186 0.51 -6.17 3.02
C ALA A 186 -0.60 -7.22 3.14
N LEU A 187 -1.47 -7.13 4.15
CA LEU A 187 -2.59 -8.04 4.33
C LEU A 187 -3.54 -8.04 3.12
N ILE A 188 -3.87 -6.85 2.58
CA ILE A 188 -4.74 -6.72 1.41
C ILE A 188 -4.05 -7.27 0.14
N ARG A 189 -2.76 -6.98 -0.03
CA ARG A 189 -1.97 -7.31 -1.22
C ARG A 189 -1.63 -8.79 -1.28
N ASP A 190 -1.10 -9.33 -0.20
CA ASP A 190 -0.47 -10.65 -0.17
C ASP A 190 -1.49 -11.75 0.14
N LEU A 191 -2.55 -11.42 0.89
CA LEU A 191 -3.49 -12.39 1.46
C LEU A 191 -4.96 -11.99 1.19
N PRO A 192 -5.39 -11.83 -0.07
CA PRO A 192 -6.74 -11.36 -0.40
C PRO A 192 -7.85 -12.29 0.13
N GLU A 193 -7.62 -13.60 0.22
CA GLU A 193 -8.60 -14.55 0.76
C GLU A 193 -8.75 -14.44 2.29
N GLU A 194 -7.64 -14.17 3.00
CA GLU A 194 -7.65 -13.86 4.43
C GLU A 194 -8.36 -12.52 4.68
N TYR A 195 -8.02 -11.51 3.88
CA TYR A 195 -8.56 -10.16 3.99
C TYR A 195 -10.10 -10.13 3.87
N LYS A 196 -10.70 -10.98 3.03
CA LYS A 196 -12.17 -11.07 2.88
C LYS A 196 -12.90 -11.31 4.21
N ILE A 197 -12.28 -12.00 5.17
CA ILE A 197 -12.89 -12.31 6.48
C ILE A 197 -13.16 -11.03 7.27
N TYR A 198 -12.34 -9.99 7.11
CA TYR A 198 -12.48 -8.72 7.83
C TYR A 198 -13.78 -7.96 7.53
N SER A 199 -14.39 -8.23 6.36
CA SER A 199 -15.68 -7.65 5.97
C SER A 199 -16.90 -8.39 6.52
N GLN A 200 -16.71 -9.57 7.12
CA GLN A 200 -17.79 -10.33 7.74
C GLN A 200 -18.31 -9.59 8.98
N LYS A 201 -19.61 -9.29 8.98
CA LYS A 201 -20.28 -8.49 10.02
C LYS A 201 -20.53 -9.25 11.31
N SER A 202 -20.60 -10.58 11.24
CA SER A 202 -20.80 -11.44 12.39
C SER A 202 -20.29 -12.85 12.15
N PHE A 203 -20.00 -13.54 13.23
CA PHE A 203 -19.57 -14.93 13.29
C PHE A 203 -20.31 -15.64 14.43
N VAL A 204 -20.70 -16.89 14.23
CA VAL A 204 -21.36 -17.71 15.25
C VAL A 204 -20.42 -18.84 15.64
N PHE A 205 -20.10 -18.93 16.93
CA PHE A 205 -19.32 -20.03 17.47
C PHE A 205 -19.98 -20.54 18.75
N ASN A 206 -20.12 -21.86 18.88
CA ASN A 206 -20.73 -22.50 20.05
C ASN A 206 -22.11 -21.93 20.42
N GLY A 207 -22.93 -21.60 19.40
CA GLY A 207 -24.25 -20.99 19.60
C GLY A 207 -24.24 -19.50 19.98
N ILE A 208 -23.07 -18.87 20.06
CA ILE A 208 -22.91 -17.46 20.43
C ILE A 208 -22.65 -16.64 19.15
N THR A 209 -23.57 -15.74 18.82
CA THR A 209 -23.39 -14.77 17.74
C THR A 209 -22.53 -13.60 18.21
N GLN A 210 -21.54 -13.26 17.41
CA GLN A 210 -20.55 -12.25 17.74
C GLN A 210 -20.38 -11.30 16.58
N HIS A 211 -20.46 -10.00 16.86
CA HIS A 211 -20.43 -8.97 15.83
C HIS A 211 -19.04 -8.39 15.65
N ASN A 212 -18.72 -8.04 14.40
CA ASN A 212 -17.51 -7.32 14.07
C ASN A 212 -17.51 -5.95 14.76
N ARG A 213 -16.37 -5.59 15.36
CA ARG A 213 -16.25 -4.33 16.12
C ARG A 213 -16.00 -3.11 15.24
N ASN A 214 -15.68 -3.31 13.96
CA ASN A 214 -15.49 -2.22 13.01
C ASN A 214 -16.83 -1.63 12.56
N ARG A 215 -17.28 -0.59 13.27
CA ARG A 215 -18.56 0.12 12.99
C ARG A 215 -18.68 0.62 11.55
N LEU A 216 -17.57 0.90 10.86
CA LEU A 216 -17.58 1.40 9.50
C LEU A 216 -18.09 0.38 8.46
N LEU A 217 -18.12 -0.92 8.78
CA LEU A 217 -18.73 -1.93 7.91
C LEU A 217 -20.25 -1.75 7.72
N TRP A 218 -20.89 -0.97 8.60
CA TRP A 218 -22.31 -0.62 8.50
C TRP A 218 -22.55 0.77 7.93
N ASP A 219 -21.50 1.51 7.59
CA ASP A 219 -21.64 2.83 6.99
C ASP A 219 -21.88 2.71 5.48
N SER A 220 -23.07 3.09 5.03
CA SER A 220 -23.45 2.99 3.61
C SER A 220 -22.84 4.09 2.72
N SER A 221 -22.17 5.09 3.30
CA SER A 221 -21.54 6.18 2.54
C SER A 221 -20.14 5.88 2.04
N LEU A 222 -19.49 4.84 2.57
CA LEU A 222 -18.16 4.38 2.15
C LEU A 222 -18.18 2.87 1.92
N ASN A 223 -17.43 2.39 0.94
CA ASN A 223 -17.23 0.95 0.75
C ASN A 223 -16.07 0.45 1.62
N VAL A 224 -16.30 0.35 2.93
CA VAL A 224 -15.32 -0.13 3.91
C VAL A 224 -15.41 -1.65 4.00
N ASP A 225 -14.26 -2.33 3.89
CA ASP A 225 -14.16 -3.79 3.91
C ASP A 225 -13.14 -4.33 4.94
N GLY A 226 -12.61 -3.45 5.79
CA GLY A 226 -11.66 -3.80 6.84
C GLY A 226 -11.22 -2.58 7.66
N ILE A 227 -10.26 -2.69 8.58
CA ILE A 227 -9.53 -3.91 8.95
C ILE A 227 -9.80 -4.22 10.42
N LYS A 228 -9.08 -3.60 11.36
CA LYS A 228 -9.09 -4.04 12.76
C LYS A 228 -9.24 -2.90 13.75
N THR A 229 -10.02 -3.12 14.80
CA THR A 229 -10.11 -2.25 15.98
C THR A 229 -9.15 -2.70 17.09
N GLY A 230 -8.64 -1.74 17.86
CA GLY A 230 -7.90 -1.95 19.10
C GLY A 230 -8.37 -1.02 20.22
N HIS A 231 -8.17 -1.41 21.47
CA HIS A 231 -8.38 -0.57 22.65
C HIS A 231 -7.44 -1.03 23.75
N VAL A 232 -6.78 -0.07 24.39
CA VAL A 232 -6.06 -0.24 25.65
C VAL A 232 -6.21 1.05 26.45
N SER A 233 -6.40 0.93 27.76
CA SER A 233 -6.74 2.06 28.63
C SER A 233 -5.69 3.18 28.60
N GLU A 234 -4.42 2.85 28.39
CA GLU A 234 -3.31 3.81 28.40
C GLU A 234 -3.36 4.82 27.24
N ILE A 235 -3.79 4.37 26.05
CA ILE A 235 -3.82 5.23 24.86
C ILE A 235 -5.21 5.51 24.31
N GLY A 236 -6.21 4.70 24.62
CA GLY A 236 -7.57 4.82 24.12
C GLY A 236 -7.89 3.85 22.98
N TYR A 237 -8.64 4.34 21.99
CA TYR A 237 -9.25 3.50 20.95
C TYR A 237 -8.55 3.68 19.60
N ASN A 238 -8.21 2.56 18.97
CA ASN A 238 -7.49 2.47 17.70
C ASN A 238 -8.37 1.85 16.60
N LEU A 239 -8.11 2.20 15.34
CA LEU A 239 -8.71 1.62 14.15
C LEU A 239 -7.73 1.66 12.97
N VAL A 240 -7.51 0.51 12.34
CA VAL A 240 -7.07 0.43 10.94
C VAL A 240 -8.30 0.16 10.10
N ALA A 241 -8.60 1.03 9.15
CA ALA A 241 -9.71 0.87 8.20
C ALA A 241 -9.21 0.94 6.77
N SER A 242 -9.85 0.19 5.86
CA SER A 242 -9.63 0.35 4.43
C SER A 242 -10.96 0.44 3.70
N ALA A 243 -10.99 1.30 2.69
CA ALA A 243 -12.13 1.48 1.82
C ALA A 243 -11.68 1.61 0.37
N SER A 244 -12.60 1.33 -0.55
CA SER A 244 -12.42 1.58 -1.98
C SER A 244 -13.52 2.49 -2.53
N ASN A 245 -13.29 3.09 -3.68
CA ASN A 245 -14.31 3.83 -4.42
C ASN A 245 -14.56 3.21 -5.81
N LYS A 246 -15.57 3.73 -6.52
CA LYS A 246 -15.96 3.23 -7.86
C LYS A 246 -14.92 3.48 -8.95
N GLU A 247 -13.98 4.39 -8.71
CA GLU A 247 -12.90 4.72 -9.65
C GLU A 247 -11.68 3.80 -9.49
N GLY A 248 -11.75 2.83 -8.57
CA GLY A 248 -10.68 1.86 -8.33
C GLY A 248 -9.64 2.31 -7.31
N MET A 249 -9.75 3.51 -6.73
CA MET A 249 -8.87 3.97 -5.65
C MET A 249 -9.17 3.20 -4.36
N ARG A 250 -8.12 2.81 -3.63
CA ARG A 250 -8.22 2.20 -2.30
C ARG A 250 -7.36 2.96 -1.31
N LEU A 251 -7.93 3.29 -0.17
CA LEU A 251 -7.27 4.00 0.91
C LEU A 251 -7.19 3.12 2.16
N ILE A 252 -6.17 3.35 2.96
CA ILE A 252 -5.97 2.76 4.29
C ILE A 252 -5.81 3.92 5.28
N SER A 253 -6.71 4.01 6.25
CA SER A 253 -6.59 4.96 7.36
C SER A 253 -6.20 4.23 8.63
N VAL A 254 -5.24 4.77 9.38
CA VAL A 254 -4.92 4.31 10.73
C VAL A 254 -5.13 5.47 11.67
N VAL A 255 -5.87 5.24 12.75
CA VAL A 255 -6.10 6.20 13.82
C VAL A 255 -5.81 5.52 15.14
N MET A 256 -4.94 6.10 15.96
CA MET A 256 -4.51 5.56 17.24
C MET A 256 -4.75 6.56 18.37
N GLY A 257 -5.31 6.05 19.46
CA GLY A 257 -5.51 6.81 20.70
C GLY A 257 -6.60 7.88 20.63
N THR A 258 -7.81 7.50 20.22
CA THR A 258 -9.01 8.35 20.36
C THR A 258 -9.73 8.09 21.68
N ASP A 259 -10.60 9.01 22.10
CA ASP A 259 -11.28 8.93 23.40
C ASP A 259 -12.44 7.91 23.46
N SER A 260 -12.97 7.48 22.32
CA SER A 260 -14.10 6.52 22.31
C SER A 260 -14.20 5.70 21.03
N GLU A 261 -14.95 4.60 21.10
CA GLU A 261 -15.27 3.78 19.93
C GLU A 261 -16.00 4.55 18.82
N ARG A 262 -16.81 5.54 19.19
CA ARG A 262 -17.53 6.39 18.24
C ARG A 262 -16.54 7.31 17.52
N ILE A 263 -15.66 7.97 18.27
CA ILE A 263 -14.68 8.91 17.74
C ILE A 263 -13.71 8.20 16.79
N ARG A 264 -13.13 7.03 17.12
CA ARG A 264 -12.25 6.33 16.16
C ARG A 264 -12.89 6.08 14.80
N ALA A 265 -14.18 5.77 14.77
CA ALA A 265 -14.91 5.50 13.53
C ALA A 265 -15.17 6.78 12.75
N GLU A 266 -15.64 7.84 13.43
CA GLU A 266 -15.89 9.15 12.82
C GLU A 266 -14.62 9.78 12.25
N GLU A 267 -13.51 9.70 12.98
CA GLU A 267 -12.22 10.25 12.57
C GLU A 267 -11.61 9.47 11.40
N SER A 268 -11.70 8.13 11.42
CA SER A 268 -11.27 7.31 10.27
C SER A 268 -12.13 7.59 9.02
N LYS A 269 -13.44 7.73 9.19
CA LYS A 269 -14.35 8.13 8.11
C LYS A 269 -13.99 9.51 7.55
N LYS A 270 -13.63 10.46 8.40
CA LYS A 270 -13.21 11.82 8.02
C LYS A 270 -11.96 11.77 7.13
N LEU A 271 -10.95 11.00 7.51
CA LEU A 271 -9.74 10.77 6.71
C LEU A 271 -10.07 10.13 5.36
N LEU A 272 -10.80 9.01 5.34
CA LEU A 272 -11.16 8.30 4.10
C LEU A 272 -11.95 9.21 3.15
N THR A 273 -12.93 9.93 3.68
CA THR A 273 -13.77 10.85 2.88
C THR A 273 -12.95 12.00 2.31
N TYR A 274 -12.03 12.56 3.09
CA TYR A 274 -11.09 13.58 2.61
C TYR A 274 -10.22 13.05 1.48
N GLY A 275 -9.61 11.88 1.66
CA GLY A 275 -8.77 11.24 0.64
C GLY A 275 -9.50 11.04 -0.68
N PHE A 276 -10.67 10.41 -0.64
CA PHE A 276 -11.46 10.18 -1.86
C PHE A 276 -11.94 11.47 -2.52
N ARG A 277 -12.19 12.53 -1.75
CA ARG A 277 -12.68 13.81 -2.27
C ARG A 277 -11.59 14.62 -2.98
N PHE A 278 -10.34 14.57 -2.53
CA PHE A 278 -9.28 15.46 -3.03
C PHE A 278 -8.20 14.74 -3.82
N PHE A 279 -8.09 13.42 -3.70
CA PHE A 279 -7.10 12.62 -4.38
C PHE A 279 -7.77 11.60 -5.31
N GLN A 280 -7.00 11.17 -6.29
CA GLN A 280 -7.33 10.05 -7.16
C GLN A 280 -6.04 9.27 -7.44
N THR A 281 -6.20 7.96 -7.63
CA THR A 281 -5.10 7.09 -8.02
C THR A 281 -5.32 6.60 -9.43
N LEU A 282 -4.31 6.82 -10.28
CA LEU A 282 -4.32 6.44 -11.69
C LEU A 282 -3.27 5.35 -11.90
N THR A 283 -3.50 4.47 -12.87
CA THR A 283 -2.47 3.54 -13.38
C THR A 283 -2.16 3.90 -14.83
N PRO A 284 -1.38 4.97 -15.10
CA PRO A 284 -1.07 5.41 -16.46
C PRO A 284 -0.39 4.35 -17.32
N TYR A 285 0.41 3.47 -16.70
CA TYR A 285 1.13 2.41 -17.40
C TYR A 285 0.92 1.07 -16.71
N LYS A 286 0.59 0.05 -17.51
CA LYS A 286 0.50 -1.35 -17.08
C LYS A 286 1.82 -2.07 -17.33
N ALA A 287 2.07 -3.16 -16.62
CA ALA A 287 3.21 -4.03 -16.90
C ALA A 287 3.28 -4.41 -18.39
N GLY A 288 4.44 -4.23 -19.01
CA GLY A 288 4.67 -4.45 -20.44
C GLY A 288 4.30 -3.28 -21.36
N SER A 289 3.85 -2.14 -20.82
CA SER A 289 3.56 -0.95 -21.64
C SER A 289 4.85 -0.42 -22.29
N GLU A 290 4.85 -0.29 -23.61
CA GLU A 290 5.91 0.38 -24.36
C GLU A 290 5.82 1.90 -24.14
N LEU A 291 6.93 2.51 -23.73
CA LEU A 291 7.03 3.95 -23.51
C LEU A 291 7.82 4.64 -24.63
N VAL A 292 8.93 4.02 -25.04
CA VAL A 292 9.82 4.58 -26.04
C VAL A 292 10.59 3.47 -26.77
N THR A 293 10.86 3.67 -28.05
CA THR A 293 11.80 2.86 -28.82
C THR A 293 13.12 3.62 -28.94
N GLN A 294 14.23 3.00 -28.55
CA GLN A 294 15.57 3.61 -28.57
C GLN A 294 16.52 2.86 -29.49
N LYS A 295 17.51 3.57 -30.03
CA LYS A 295 18.59 2.95 -30.78
C LYS A 295 19.43 2.08 -29.83
N ILE A 296 19.78 0.88 -30.29
CA ILE A 296 20.74 0.00 -29.62
C ILE A 296 21.90 -0.30 -30.57
N TRP A 297 23.11 -0.31 -30.03
CA TRP A 297 24.33 -0.59 -30.78
C TRP A 297 24.77 -2.04 -30.60
N MET A 298 25.54 -2.54 -31.57
CA MET A 298 26.14 -3.87 -31.55
C MET A 298 25.13 -5.02 -31.56
N GLY A 299 23.86 -4.74 -31.82
CA GLY A 299 22.76 -5.69 -31.71
C GLY A 299 22.43 -6.41 -33.03
N ASP A 300 21.71 -7.52 -32.92
CA ASP A 300 21.00 -8.18 -34.02
C ASP A 300 19.78 -7.36 -34.51
N LYS A 301 19.37 -6.37 -33.70
CA LYS A 301 18.39 -5.32 -33.99
C LYS A 301 19.05 -3.95 -33.90
N SER A 302 18.52 -2.98 -34.64
CA SER A 302 18.98 -1.57 -34.61
C SER A 302 18.25 -0.72 -33.56
N THR A 303 17.14 -1.21 -33.02
CA THR A 303 16.35 -0.55 -31.97
C THR A 303 15.83 -1.55 -30.96
N VAL A 304 15.51 -1.06 -29.77
CA VAL A 304 14.88 -1.83 -28.69
C VAL A 304 13.70 -1.08 -28.09
N LYS A 305 12.61 -1.81 -27.82
CA LYS A 305 11.45 -1.29 -27.09
C LYS A 305 11.74 -1.23 -25.60
N LEU A 306 11.54 -0.04 -25.01
CA LEU A 306 11.69 0.21 -23.60
C LEU A 306 10.34 0.55 -22.96
N GLY A 307 10.16 0.15 -21.71
CA GLY A 307 8.92 0.36 -20.99
C GLY A 307 9.04 0.03 -19.51
N VAL A 308 7.92 -0.40 -18.92
CA VAL A 308 7.84 -0.79 -17.51
C VAL A 308 7.45 -2.26 -17.40
N ASP A 309 8.00 -2.97 -16.41
CA ASP A 309 7.70 -4.38 -16.12
C ASP A 309 6.64 -4.58 -15.04
N GLN A 310 6.20 -3.50 -14.40
CA GLN A 310 5.17 -3.50 -13.37
C GLN A 310 4.10 -2.42 -13.64
N ASP A 311 2.93 -2.60 -13.03
CA ASP A 311 1.89 -1.58 -13.03
C ASP A 311 2.37 -0.33 -12.29
N VAL A 312 2.32 0.82 -12.97
CA VAL A 312 2.76 2.11 -12.40
C VAL A 312 1.54 2.86 -11.92
N ALA A 313 1.27 2.80 -10.62
CA ALA A 313 0.23 3.60 -9.98
C ALA A 313 0.79 4.94 -9.51
N VAL A 314 0.00 6.00 -9.63
CA VAL A 314 0.31 7.34 -9.11
C VAL A 314 -0.90 7.92 -8.39
N THR A 315 -0.67 8.51 -7.21
CA THR A 315 -1.69 9.23 -6.47
C THR A 315 -1.45 10.72 -6.61
N ILE A 316 -2.46 11.42 -7.13
CA ILE A 316 -2.38 12.84 -7.44
C ILE A 316 -3.61 13.55 -6.91
N THR A 317 -3.52 14.87 -6.79
CA THR A 317 -4.70 15.69 -6.52
C THR A 317 -5.68 15.58 -7.69
N ARG A 318 -6.98 15.47 -7.39
CA ARG A 318 -8.03 15.48 -8.41
C ARG A 318 -7.93 16.72 -9.30
N GLY A 319 -8.21 16.51 -10.59
CA GLY A 319 -8.10 17.56 -11.61
C GLY A 319 -6.68 17.82 -12.12
N GLN A 320 -5.67 17.08 -11.67
CA GLN A 320 -4.31 17.18 -12.19
C GLN A 320 -3.92 16.08 -13.18
N ALA A 321 -4.85 15.18 -13.55
CA ALA A 321 -4.57 14.06 -14.45
C ALA A 321 -3.92 14.51 -15.77
N ASP A 322 -4.50 15.51 -16.44
CA ASP A 322 -4.01 16.03 -17.72
C ASP A 322 -2.67 16.77 -17.62
N LYS A 323 -2.23 17.08 -16.39
CA LYS A 323 -0.95 17.73 -16.11
C LYS A 323 0.19 16.73 -15.89
N LEU A 324 -0.14 15.44 -15.76
CA LEU A 324 0.85 14.37 -15.57
C LEU A 324 1.62 14.14 -16.87
N LYS A 325 2.95 14.23 -16.82
CA LYS A 325 3.86 13.97 -17.93
C LYS A 325 4.85 12.89 -17.55
N ALA A 326 5.24 12.08 -18.52
CA ALA A 326 6.34 11.14 -18.39
C ALA A 326 7.58 11.68 -19.09
N ASP A 327 8.70 11.54 -18.41
CA ASP A 327 10.05 11.83 -18.88
C ASP A 327 10.93 10.60 -18.60
N PHE A 328 12.06 10.44 -19.26
CA PHE A 328 12.95 9.31 -18.98
C PHE A 328 14.42 9.67 -19.14
N GLN A 329 15.26 8.95 -18.41
CA GLN A 329 16.70 9.08 -18.48
C GLN A 329 17.32 7.70 -18.63
N LEU A 330 18.16 7.52 -19.64
CA LEU A 330 18.99 6.33 -19.78
C LEU A 330 20.23 6.45 -18.88
N GLU A 331 20.63 5.34 -18.27
CA GLU A 331 21.86 5.29 -17.47
C GLU A 331 23.10 5.36 -18.35
N ASN A 332 23.06 4.65 -19.48
CA ASN A 332 24.15 4.55 -20.44
C ASN A 332 23.60 4.42 -21.86
N GLU A 333 24.49 4.61 -22.85
CA GLU A 333 24.20 4.26 -24.23
C GLU A 333 23.94 2.75 -24.37
N LEU A 334 22.85 2.39 -25.04
CA LEU A 334 22.39 1.01 -25.15
C LEU A 334 23.29 0.20 -26.08
N LYS A 335 23.81 -0.92 -25.57
CA LYS A 335 24.64 -1.87 -26.32
C LYS A 335 24.15 -3.29 -26.08
N ALA A 336 24.15 -4.11 -27.11
CA ALA A 336 23.92 -5.54 -26.99
C ALA A 336 25.14 -6.27 -26.36
N PRO A 337 24.95 -7.43 -25.73
CA PRO A 337 23.65 -8.09 -25.49
C PRO A 337 22.82 -7.37 -24.41
N LEU A 338 21.50 -7.37 -24.60
CA LEU A 338 20.55 -6.76 -23.67
C LEU A 338 19.43 -7.75 -23.35
N ALA A 339 19.31 -8.13 -22.08
CA ALA A 339 18.30 -9.09 -21.64
C ALA A 339 16.92 -8.42 -21.51
N LYS A 340 15.85 -9.17 -21.80
CA LYS A 340 14.48 -8.72 -21.48
C LYS A 340 14.34 -8.51 -19.96
N GLY A 341 13.77 -7.38 -19.57
CA GLY A 341 13.61 -6.97 -18.17
C GLY A 341 14.86 -6.29 -17.59
N GLN A 342 15.96 -6.18 -18.34
CA GLN A 342 17.13 -5.44 -17.89
C GLN A 342 16.78 -3.95 -17.75
N GLN A 343 17.04 -3.39 -16.57
CA GLN A 343 16.95 -1.95 -16.34
C GLN A 343 18.02 -1.23 -17.15
N VAL A 344 17.60 -0.19 -17.86
CA VAL A 344 18.46 0.63 -18.71
C VAL A 344 18.36 2.13 -18.41
N GLY A 345 17.48 2.49 -17.47
CA GLY A 345 17.18 3.87 -17.14
C GLY A 345 16.07 3.99 -16.10
N THR A 346 15.55 5.20 -16.00
CA THR A 346 14.46 5.57 -15.09
C THR A 346 13.42 6.40 -15.84
N VAL A 347 12.14 6.11 -15.58
CA VAL A 347 11.00 6.91 -16.00
C VAL A 347 10.60 7.81 -14.84
N PHE A 348 10.44 9.10 -15.10
CA PHE A 348 9.98 10.09 -14.14
C PHE A 348 8.59 10.56 -14.51
N LEU A 349 7.62 10.40 -13.61
CA LEU A 349 6.29 10.97 -13.76
C LEU A 349 6.23 12.29 -13.00
N LYS A 350 5.91 13.38 -13.70
CA LYS A 350 5.98 14.76 -13.19
C LYS A 350 4.66 15.50 -13.40
N ILE A 351 4.32 16.40 -12.48
CA ILE A 351 3.27 17.42 -12.65
C ILE A 351 3.94 18.79 -12.54
N GLY A 352 4.01 19.52 -13.66
CA GLY A 352 4.90 20.68 -13.76
C GLY A 352 6.35 20.25 -13.56
N ASP A 353 7.07 20.95 -12.68
CA ASP A 353 8.45 20.61 -12.32
C ASP A 353 8.56 19.64 -11.14
N LYS A 354 7.42 19.27 -10.52
CA LYS A 354 7.39 18.37 -9.37
C LYS A 354 7.32 16.92 -9.82
N GLU A 355 8.31 16.14 -9.43
CA GLU A 355 8.28 14.68 -9.53
C GLU A 355 7.19 14.10 -8.62
N VAL A 356 6.35 13.24 -9.20
CA VAL A 356 5.30 12.49 -8.51
C VAL A 356 5.81 11.11 -8.12
N THR A 357 6.47 10.42 -9.05
CA THR A 357 7.13 9.14 -8.81
C THR A 357 8.19 8.85 -9.88
N GLN A 358 9.07 7.90 -9.59
CA GLN A 358 10.05 7.36 -10.53
C GLN A 358 9.99 5.83 -10.53
N VAL A 359 10.13 5.22 -11.70
CA VAL A 359 10.11 3.76 -11.89
C VAL A 359 11.21 3.31 -12.85
N PRO A 360 11.70 2.06 -12.74
CA PRO A 360 12.68 1.54 -13.68
C PRO A 360 12.18 1.56 -15.13
N LEU A 361 13.03 2.02 -16.04
CA LEU A 361 12.86 1.81 -17.48
C LEU A 361 13.59 0.53 -17.87
N VAL A 362 12.86 -0.43 -18.41
CA VAL A 362 13.40 -1.77 -18.74
C VAL A 362 13.28 -2.09 -20.23
N ALA A 363 14.13 -2.99 -20.71
CA ALA A 363 13.99 -3.59 -22.04
C ALA A 363 12.78 -4.54 -22.09
N LEU A 364 11.85 -4.33 -23.02
CA LEU A 364 10.66 -5.19 -23.18
C LEU A 364 10.92 -6.45 -24.01
N GLU A 365 12.07 -6.49 -24.69
CA GLU A 365 12.51 -7.58 -25.54
C GLU A 365 14.01 -7.82 -25.36
N GLU A 366 14.45 -9.02 -25.71
CA GLU A 366 15.85 -9.37 -25.76
C GLU A 366 16.48 -8.87 -27.08
N VAL A 367 17.74 -8.44 -26.99
CA VAL A 367 18.58 -8.09 -28.14
C VAL A 367 19.90 -8.83 -28.02
N GLN A 368 20.20 -9.68 -29.00
CA GLN A 368 21.44 -10.44 -29.05
C GLN A 368 22.55 -9.61 -29.72
N GLU A 369 23.80 -10.06 -29.60
CA GLU A 369 24.88 -9.45 -30.39
C GLU A 369 24.62 -9.61 -31.89
N GLY A 370 24.85 -8.53 -32.63
CA GLY A 370 24.80 -8.52 -34.09
C GLY A 370 25.95 -9.29 -34.72
N ASN A 371 25.86 -9.51 -36.03
CA ASN A 371 26.94 -10.13 -36.78
C ASN A 371 28.20 -9.22 -36.82
N MET A 372 29.34 -9.78 -37.18
CA MET A 372 30.63 -9.08 -37.15
C MET A 372 30.63 -7.79 -37.98
N LEU A 373 29.95 -7.78 -39.14
CA LEU A 373 29.87 -6.62 -40.02
C LEU A 373 29.03 -5.49 -39.40
N SER A 374 27.87 -5.81 -38.81
CA SER A 374 27.03 -4.81 -38.15
C SER A 374 27.74 -4.19 -36.95
N ARG A 375 28.45 -5.01 -36.17
CA ARG A 375 29.25 -4.54 -35.02
C ARG A 375 30.41 -3.64 -35.42
N ILE A 376 31.13 -3.95 -36.50
CA ILE A 376 32.20 -3.08 -37.02
C ILE A 376 31.63 -1.74 -37.49
N TRP A 377 30.51 -1.77 -38.22
CA TRP A 377 29.86 -0.55 -38.68
C TRP A 377 29.39 0.33 -37.51
N ASP A 378 28.74 -0.28 -36.52
CA ASP A 378 28.31 0.39 -35.31
C ASP A 378 29.49 0.98 -34.54
N TYR A 379 30.60 0.24 -34.42
CA TYR A 379 31.82 0.75 -33.80
C TYR A 379 32.35 2.01 -34.50
N LEU A 380 32.43 2.00 -35.83
CA LEU A 380 32.88 3.15 -36.61
C LEU A 380 31.95 4.36 -36.40
N MET A 381 30.63 4.13 -36.43
CA MET A 381 29.64 5.19 -36.22
C MET A 381 29.70 5.78 -34.81
N MET A 382 29.87 4.94 -33.79
CA MET A 382 30.07 5.39 -32.40
C MET A 382 31.37 6.19 -32.24
N LEU A 383 32.45 5.74 -32.88
CA LEU A 383 33.74 6.44 -32.88
C LEU A 383 33.63 7.81 -33.53
N VAL A 384 32.95 7.93 -34.68
CA VAL A 384 32.66 9.23 -35.31
C VAL A 384 31.85 10.13 -34.38
N GLN A 385 30.76 9.62 -33.76
CA GLN A 385 29.95 10.40 -32.83
C GLN A 385 30.74 10.90 -31.60
N SER A 386 31.73 10.14 -31.13
CA SER A 386 32.57 10.54 -30.00
C SER A 386 33.44 11.77 -30.27
N PHE A 387 33.70 12.11 -31.53
CA PHE A 387 34.43 13.33 -31.89
C PHE A 387 33.56 14.60 -31.89
N PHE A 388 32.24 14.46 -31.79
CA PHE A 388 31.28 15.56 -31.83
C PHE A 388 30.47 15.73 -30.54
N LYS A 389 30.71 14.89 -29.53
CA LYS A 389 30.27 15.08 -28.15
C LYS A 389 31.38 15.76 -27.37
#